data_AF-A0A251URC0-F1
#
_entry.id   AF-A0A251URC0-F1
#
_cell.length_a   1.000
_cell.length_b   1.000
_cell.length_c   1.000
_cell.angle_alpha   90.00
_cell.angle_beta   90.00
_cell.angle_gamma   90.00
#
_symmetry.space_group_name_H-M   'P 1'
#
loop_
_entity.id
_entity.type
_entity.pdbx_description
1 polymer ?
#
loop_
_entity_poly.entity_id
_entity_poly.type
_entity_poly.pdbx_seq_one_letter_code
_entity_poly.pdbx_strand_id
1 'polypeptide(L)'
;MASLHQFIPSIFLFIFIIKGNSLPKYPPPSFSCGDGVNFAYPFWQRSQKPNHFGYTSLGVTCINKTPTIQLDNNHLYRVKSVNNSENSFVVSFYELGDTTCPVAPHDVVINRSSFLTYSNNVKLVNFFYNCTVYPSGVEPIKCLQVGARHSYVFLDGSVPKFDWKTNCDSLVTIPMSIESSITTDFGKGMKQGFELKWSTSVECASCEASSGLCVYDNEQMFSCSCGKGGRYANCHERGLVSSKFKWGLLSIGLLICCVIIGVTILYIVKKRKDGSYKRGFNRLPTGGK
;
A
#
# COMPACT_ATOMS: atom_id res chain seq x y z
N MET A 1 -28.11 -61.62 -17.16
CA MET A 1 -28.35 -60.20 -16.85
C MET A 1 -28.21 -60.03 -15.35
N ALA A 2 -27.09 -59.47 -14.90
CA ALA A 2 -26.81 -59.15 -13.50
C ALA A 2 -25.78 -58.00 -13.47
N SER A 3 -26.21 -56.86 -12.93
CA SER A 3 -25.45 -55.83 -12.21
C SER A 3 -23.97 -55.61 -12.57
N LEU A 4 -23.69 -54.53 -13.32
CA LEU A 4 -22.36 -53.92 -13.40
C LEU A 4 -22.44 -52.48 -12.86
N HIS A 5 -22.15 -52.30 -11.58
CA HIS A 5 -22.00 -50.99 -10.94
C HIS A 5 -20.69 -50.98 -10.15
N GLN A 6 -20.01 -49.81 -10.17
CA GLN A 6 -18.83 -49.41 -9.37
C GLN A 6 -17.53 -50.10 -9.82
N PHE A 7 -16.47 -49.40 -10.25
CA PHE A 7 -15.77 -48.30 -9.59
C PHE A 7 -15.17 -47.34 -10.63
N ILE A 8 -15.65 -46.10 -10.67
CA ILE A 8 -14.96 -44.96 -11.31
C ILE A 8 -14.24 -44.25 -10.16
N PRO A 9 -12.91 -44.11 -10.15
CA PRO A 9 -12.24 -43.34 -9.12
C PRO A 9 -12.57 -41.86 -9.35
N SER A 10 -13.35 -41.31 -8.43
CA SER A 10 -13.69 -39.90 -8.37
C SER A 10 -12.41 -39.10 -8.15
N ILE A 11 -11.89 -38.52 -9.23
CA ILE A 11 -10.84 -37.49 -9.19
C ILE A 11 -11.52 -36.24 -8.65
N PHE A 12 -11.54 -36.09 -7.33
CA PHE A 12 -11.89 -34.83 -6.68
C PHE A 12 -10.84 -33.79 -7.07
N LEU A 13 -11.22 -32.93 -8.01
CA LEU A 13 -10.53 -31.69 -8.35
C LEU A 13 -10.59 -30.78 -7.09
N PHE A 14 -9.59 -30.85 -6.22
CA PHE A 14 -9.40 -29.87 -5.16
C PHE A 14 -8.95 -28.56 -5.82
N ILE A 15 -9.91 -27.74 -6.24
CA ILE A 15 -9.67 -26.33 -6.52
C ILE A 15 -9.39 -25.68 -5.16
N PHE A 16 -8.11 -25.51 -4.83
CA PHE A 16 -7.69 -24.64 -3.74
C PHE A 16 -7.96 -23.19 -4.14
N ILE A 17 -9.19 -22.71 -3.95
CA ILE A 17 -9.43 -21.26 -3.79
C ILE A 17 -8.98 -20.90 -2.38
N ILE A 18 -7.68 -20.66 -2.20
CA ILE A 18 -7.21 -19.95 -1.00
C ILE A 18 -7.47 -18.46 -1.24
N LYS A 19 -8.73 -18.04 -1.09
CA LYS A 19 -9.01 -16.65 -0.68
C LYS A 19 -8.86 -16.59 0.83
N GLY A 20 -7.60 -16.66 1.28
CA GLY A 20 -7.26 -16.36 2.66
C GLY A 20 -7.21 -14.86 2.82
N ASN A 21 -8.32 -14.22 3.18
CA ASN A 21 -8.26 -12.92 3.84
C ASN A 21 -7.73 -13.18 5.26
N SER A 22 -6.42 -13.43 5.39
CA SER A 22 -5.78 -13.42 6.70
C SER A 22 -5.70 -11.96 7.15
N LEU A 23 -6.58 -11.57 8.06
CA LEU A 23 -6.38 -10.35 8.85
C LEU A 23 -4.96 -10.37 9.45
N PRO A 24 -4.24 -9.24 9.45
CA PRO A 24 -2.97 -9.12 10.15
C PRO A 24 -3.15 -9.64 11.58
N LYS A 25 -2.34 -10.63 11.98
CA LYS A 25 -2.47 -11.28 13.31
C LYS A 25 -2.19 -10.33 14.48
N TYR A 26 -1.64 -9.15 14.18
CA TYR A 26 -1.51 -8.04 15.11
C TYR A 26 -2.18 -6.82 14.48
N PRO A 27 -3.12 -6.14 15.17
CA PRO A 27 -3.63 -4.88 14.68
C PRO A 27 -2.47 -3.91 14.53
N PRO A 28 -2.39 -3.14 13.45
CA PRO A 28 -1.35 -2.14 13.28
C PRO A 28 -1.39 -1.18 14.49
N PRO A 29 -0.22 -0.78 15.03
CA PRO A 29 -0.17 0.17 16.13
C PRO A 29 -0.88 1.46 15.70
N SER A 30 -1.76 1.95 16.56
CA SER A 30 -2.41 3.24 16.40
C SER A 30 -1.94 4.20 17.49
N PHE A 31 -1.93 5.49 17.19
CA PHE A 31 -1.49 6.52 18.12
C PHE A 31 -2.18 7.86 17.83
N SER A 32 -2.10 8.78 18.79
CA SER A 32 -2.58 10.16 18.63
C SER A 32 -1.61 11.11 19.33
N CYS A 33 -1.56 12.37 18.87
CA CYS A 33 -0.80 13.43 19.51
C CYS A 33 -1.60 14.22 20.56
N GLY A 34 -2.91 13.93 20.73
CA GLY A 34 -3.79 14.64 21.67
C GLY A 34 -4.67 15.73 21.05
N ASP A 35 -4.39 16.15 19.82
CA ASP A 35 -5.22 17.08 19.02
C ASP A 35 -6.41 16.39 18.32
N GLY A 36 -6.81 15.19 18.76
CA GLY A 36 -7.99 14.47 18.25
C GLY A 36 -7.82 13.74 16.92
N VAL A 37 -6.64 13.81 16.28
CA VAL A 37 -6.32 13.00 15.09
C VAL A 37 -5.78 11.63 15.52
N ASN A 38 -6.38 10.56 15.01
CA ASN A 38 -5.94 9.19 15.23
C ASN A 38 -5.19 8.66 14.01
N PHE A 39 -3.98 8.19 14.23
CA PHE A 39 -3.10 7.61 13.22
C PHE A 39 -3.13 6.09 13.32
N ALA A 40 -3.16 5.45 12.16
CA ALA A 40 -2.98 4.01 12.00
C ALA A 40 -1.99 3.77 10.86
N TYR A 41 -1.58 2.52 10.66
CA TYR A 41 -0.78 2.15 9.50
C TYR A 41 -1.42 2.68 8.20
N PRO A 42 -0.65 3.29 7.29
CA PRO A 42 0.82 3.28 7.21
C PRO A 42 1.55 4.42 7.95
N PHE A 43 0.86 5.21 8.78
CA PHE A 43 1.51 6.22 9.61
C PHE A 43 2.21 5.58 10.80
N TRP A 44 3.34 6.17 11.20
CA TRP A 44 4.12 5.75 12.35
C TRP A 44 4.60 6.95 13.14
N GLN A 45 4.85 6.76 14.43
CA GLN A 45 5.31 7.85 15.30
C GLN A 45 6.84 7.89 15.30
N ARG A 46 7.44 9.02 14.95
CA ARG A 46 8.91 9.17 14.79
C ARG A 46 9.70 8.95 16.09
N SER A 47 9.05 9.03 17.25
CA SER A 47 9.67 8.68 18.54
C SER A 47 9.79 7.16 18.77
N GLN A 48 9.17 6.31 17.94
CA GLN A 48 9.35 4.86 18.00
C GLN A 48 10.77 4.52 17.51
N LYS A 49 11.58 3.96 18.42
CA LYS A 49 12.93 3.43 18.14
C LYS A 49 13.02 1.98 18.60
N PRO A 50 13.84 1.11 17.98
CA PRO A 50 14.75 1.37 16.85
C PRO A 50 14.15 1.08 15.46
N ASN A 51 12.97 0.48 15.37
CA ASN A 51 12.31 0.17 14.09
C ASN A 51 10.94 0.86 14.05
N HIS A 52 10.47 1.19 12.85
CA HIS A 52 9.14 1.74 12.63
C HIS A 52 8.29 0.92 11.68
N PHE A 53 6.98 0.86 11.96
CA PHE A 53 5.98 0.10 11.20
C PHE A 53 5.16 1.08 10.35
N GLY A 54 5.47 1.20 9.07
CA GLY A 54 4.80 2.17 8.19
C GLY A 54 5.73 2.78 7.16
N TYR A 55 5.20 3.65 6.32
CA TYR A 55 5.94 4.25 5.21
C TYR A 55 6.87 5.35 5.69
N THR A 56 8.10 5.35 5.19
CA THR A 56 9.18 6.26 5.60
C THR A 56 8.74 7.73 5.57
N SER A 57 8.03 8.18 4.52
CA SER A 57 7.54 9.56 4.41
C SER A 57 6.24 9.85 5.18
N LEU A 58 5.63 8.87 5.86
CA LEU A 58 4.45 9.04 6.73
C LEU A 58 4.79 9.03 8.23
N GLY A 59 6.03 9.37 8.55
CA GLY A 59 6.48 9.54 9.94
C GLY A 59 5.92 10.82 10.57
N VAL A 60 5.17 10.68 11.66
CA VAL A 60 4.53 11.77 12.39
C VAL A 60 5.30 12.10 13.66
N THR A 61 5.52 13.39 13.91
CA THR A 61 6.08 13.92 15.15
C THR A 61 5.01 14.72 15.88
N CYS A 62 4.85 14.50 17.19
CA CYS A 62 3.94 15.29 18.01
C CYS A 62 4.70 16.49 18.59
N ILE A 63 4.45 17.70 18.07
CA ILE A 63 5.04 18.94 18.57
C ILE A 63 3.97 19.69 19.36
N ASN A 64 4.14 19.84 20.67
CA ASN A 64 3.16 20.50 21.55
C ASN A 64 1.73 19.97 21.38
N LYS A 65 1.56 18.64 21.29
CA LYS A 65 0.31 17.91 21.01
C LYS A 65 -0.21 18.00 19.57
N THR A 66 0.43 18.79 18.71
CA THR A 66 0.08 18.91 17.30
C THR A 66 0.80 17.88 16.44
N PRO A 67 0.06 17.04 15.69
CA PRO A 67 0.65 16.07 14.78
C PRO A 67 1.27 16.79 13.58
N THR A 68 2.55 16.54 13.36
CA THR A 68 3.35 17.21 12.33
C THR A 68 4.04 16.19 11.45
N ILE A 69 3.97 16.38 10.13
CA ILE A 69 4.63 15.57 9.11
C ILE A 69 5.62 16.42 8.33
N GLN A 70 6.66 15.78 7.80
CA GLN A 70 7.69 16.40 6.98
C GLN A 70 7.58 15.85 5.56
N LEU A 71 7.40 16.74 4.57
CA LEU A 71 7.27 16.38 3.15
C LEU A 71 8.59 16.63 2.40
N ASP A 72 8.63 16.36 1.08
CA ASP A 72 9.82 16.24 0.21
C ASP A 72 10.85 17.40 0.26
N ASN A 73 10.51 18.55 0.84
CA ASN A 73 11.39 19.73 0.99
C ASN A 73 11.82 20.00 2.45
N ASN A 74 11.72 19.02 3.35
CA ASN A 74 11.97 19.18 4.79
C ASN A 74 11.10 20.20 5.53
N HIS A 75 10.07 20.73 4.87
CA HIS A 75 9.11 21.62 5.51
C HIS A 75 8.10 20.85 6.35
N LEU A 76 7.69 21.49 7.46
CA LEU A 76 6.77 20.92 8.43
C LEU A 76 5.33 21.32 8.13
N TYR A 77 4.44 20.34 8.20
CA TYR A 77 3.01 20.53 8.01
C TYR A 77 2.23 19.91 9.16
N ARG A 78 1.20 20.62 9.63
CA ARG A 78 0.24 20.08 10.60
C ARG A 78 -0.72 19.15 9.89
N VAL A 79 -0.87 17.94 10.41
CA VAL A 79 -1.88 17.00 9.95
C VAL A 79 -3.22 17.38 10.58
N LYS A 80 -4.22 17.69 9.76
CA LYS A 80 -5.56 18.09 10.19
C LYS A 80 -6.51 16.91 10.34
N SER A 81 -6.41 15.95 9.43
CA SER A 81 -7.26 14.75 9.42
C SER A 81 -6.60 13.63 8.63
N VAL A 82 -7.03 12.39 8.89
CA VAL A 82 -6.61 11.18 8.17
C VAL A 82 -7.86 10.35 7.86
N ASN A 83 -7.98 9.90 6.62
CA ASN A 83 -8.99 8.99 6.12
C ASN A 83 -8.31 7.73 5.57
N ASN A 84 -8.25 6.69 6.40
CA ASN A 84 -7.62 5.41 6.01
C ASN A 84 -8.43 4.64 4.96
N SER A 85 -9.73 4.90 4.79
CA SER A 85 -10.55 4.23 3.78
C SER A 85 -10.28 4.75 2.38
N GLU A 86 -9.95 6.04 2.26
CA GLU A 86 -9.62 6.69 0.98
C GLU A 86 -8.11 6.81 0.72
N ASN A 87 -7.31 6.32 1.66
CA ASN A 87 -5.88 6.54 1.72
C ASN A 87 -5.52 8.03 1.54
N SER A 88 -6.20 8.92 2.28
CA SER A 88 -5.99 10.36 2.19
C SER A 88 -5.80 11.04 3.55
N PHE A 89 -5.12 12.18 3.56
CA PHE A 89 -4.93 13.00 4.75
C PHE A 89 -4.80 14.48 4.36
N VAL A 90 -5.26 15.35 5.25
CA VAL A 90 -5.23 16.80 5.03
C VAL A 90 -4.09 17.41 5.82
N VAL A 91 -3.31 18.25 5.17
CA VAL A 91 -2.19 18.98 5.79
C VAL A 91 -2.31 20.48 5.57
N SER A 92 -1.80 21.24 6.53
CA SER A 92 -1.68 22.70 6.47
C SER A 92 -0.29 23.12 6.94
N PHE A 93 0.19 24.28 6.51
CA PHE A 93 1.51 24.78 6.95
C PHE A 93 1.61 24.85 8.48
N TYR A 94 2.75 24.43 9.02
CA TYR A 94 3.03 24.52 10.45
C TYR A 94 3.24 25.95 10.94
N GLU A 95 3.64 26.88 10.07
CA GLU A 95 3.94 28.26 10.47
C GLU A 95 2.73 29.18 10.40
N LEU A 96 1.61 28.71 9.83
CA LEU A 96 0.40 29.52 9.75
C LEU A 96 -0.18 29.77 11.14
N GLY A 97 -0.29 31.06 11.48
CA GLY A 97 -1.03 31.55 12.64
C GLY A 97 -2.51 31.79 12.33
N ASP A 98 -3.25 32.28 13.32
CA ASP A 98 -4.68 32.56 13.20
C ASP A 98 -4.96 33.95 12.61
N THR A 99 -4.42 34.22 11.40
CA THR A 99 -4.66 35.46 10.66
C THR A 99 -5.62 35.23 9.50
N THR A 100 -6.53 36.16 9.23
CA THR A 100 -7.39 36.09 8.04
C THR A 100 -6.64 36.35 6.74
N CYS A 101 -5.45 36.97 6.84
CA CYS A 101 -4.58 37.30 5.72
C CYS A 101 -3.22 36.60 5.83
N PRO A 102 -3.16 35.28 5.65
CA PRO A 102 -1.91 34.53 5.73
C PRO A 102 -1.01 34.78 4.52
N VAL A 103 0.30 34.69 4.74
CA VAL A 103 1.31 34.67 3.68
C VAL A 103 1.86 33.25 3.60
N ALA A 104 1.98 32.71 2.38
CA ALA A 104 2.52 31.38 2.17
C ALA A 104 4.03 31.42 2.43
N PRO A 105 4.56 30.61 3.36
CA PRO A 105 5.97 30.71 3.75
C PRO A 105 6.93 30.20 2.68
N HIS A 106 6.50 29.22 1.89
CA HIS A 106 7.32 28.58 0.86
C HIS A 106 6.45 27.85 -0.16
N ASP A 107 7.07 27.49 -1.29
CA ASP A 107 6.47 26.61 -2.30
C ASP A 107 6.19 25.23 -1.72
N VAL A 108 5.17 24.57 -2.26
CA VAL A 108 4.89 23.18 -1.94
C VAL A 108 5.10 22.33 -3.19
N VAL A 109 6.09 21.46 -3.10
CA VAL A 109 6.41 20.48 -4.15
C VAL A 109 6.14 19.10 -3.58
N ILE A 110 5.27 18.35 -4.24
CA ILE A 110 5.05 16.92 -3.97
C ILE A 110 5.54 16.19 -5.21
N ASN A 111 6.55 15.35 -5.04
CA ASN A 111 7.09 14.59 -6.16
C ASN A 111 6.03 13.56 -6.59
N ARG A 112 5.47 13.70 -7.80
CA ARG A 112 4.46 12.77 -8.33
C ARG A 112 5.00 11.36 -8.60
N SER A 113 6.32 11.18 -8.66
CA SER A 113 6.97 9.86 -8.69
C SER A 113 7.05 9.22 -7.29
N SER A 114 6.73 9.96 -6.23
CA SER A 114 6.54 9.41 -4.90
C SER A 114 5.17 8.72 -4.78
N PHE A 115 4.98 7.98 -3.69
CA PHE A 115 3.69 7.38 -3.36
C PHE A 115 2.64 8.42 -2.92
N LEU A 116 3.01 9.70 -2.79
CA LEU A 116 2.12 10.78 -2.42
C LEU A 116 1.65 11.56 -3.67
N THR A 117 0.36 11.85 -3.72
CA THR A 117 -0.26 12.63 -4.80
C THR A 117 -1.30 13.59 -4.25
N TYR A 118 -1.58 14.67 -4.98
CA TYR A 118 -2.68 15.56 -4.63
C TYR A 118 -4.03 14.89 -4.93
N SER A 119 -5.02 15.10 -4.07
CA SER A 119 -6.41 14.76 -4.39
C SER A 119 -6.96 15.63 -5.55
N ASN A 120 -7.98 15.12 -6.24
CA ASN A 120 -8.56 15.77 -7.43
C ASN A 120 -9.18 17.15 -7.16
N ASN A 121 -9.61 17.40 -5.93
CA ASN A 121 -10.17 18.68 -5.46
C ASN A 121 -9.10 19.72 -5.14
N VAL A 122 -7.82 19.35 -5.09
CA VAL A 122 -6.72 20.29 -4.84
C VAL A 122 -6.36 21.02 -6.13
N LYS A 123 -6.24 22.35 -6.02
CA LYS A 123 -5.79 23.23 -7.10
C LYS A 123 -4.49 23.91 -6.70
N LEU A 124 -3.60 24.10 -7.68
CA LEU A 124 -2.39 24.89 -7.49
C LEU A 124 -2.73 26.38 -7.62
N VAL A 125 -2.08 27.18 -6.79
CA VAL A 125 -2.31 28.62 -6.69
C VAL A 125 -0.98 29.33 -6.64
N ASN A 126 -0.86 30.38 -7.43
CA ASN A 126 0.32 31.21 -7.53
C ASN A 126 0.08 32.53 -6.81
N PHE A 127 0.93 32.81 -5.82
CA PHE A 127 1.03 34.07 -5.11
C PHE A 127 2.18 34.89 -5.67
N PHE A 128 1.94 36.19 -5.80
CA PHE A 128 2.91 37.18 -6.26
C PHE A 128 2.95 38.29 -5.21
N TYR A 129 4.04 38.39 -4.47
CA TYR A 129 4.13 39.28 -3.31
C TYR A 129 4.84 40.60 -3.64
N ASN A 130 4.31 41.69 -3.09
CA ASN A 130 4.93 43.03 -3.09
C ASN A 130 5.34 43.55 -4.48
N CYS A 131 4.50 43.37 -5.50
CA CYS A 131 4.77 43.81 -6.84
C CYS A 131 4.76 45.33 -6.98
N THR A 132 5.70 45.88 -7.75
CA THR A 132 5.83 47.32 -8.04
C THR A 132 5.14 47.73 -9.34
N VAL A 133 5.13 46.82 -10.32
CA VAL A 133 4.43 46.99 -11.60
C VAL A 133 3.53 45.77 -11.80
N TYR A 134 2.33 46.00 -12.30
CA TYR A 134 1.31 44.96 -12.48
C TYR A 134 0.39 45.35 -13.65
N PRO A 135 -0.24 44.36 -14.32
CA PRO A 135 -1.15 44.63 -15.43
C PRO A 135 -2.42 45.36 -14.96
N SER A 136 -3.09 46.06 -15.87
CA SER A 136 -4.41 46.65 -15.58
C SER A 136 -5.49 45.57 -15.48
N GLY A 137 -6.50 45.78 -14.64
CA GLY A 137 -7.67 44.90 -14.54
C GLY A 137 -7.50 43.66 -13.65
N VAL A 138 -6.40 43.55 -12.89
CA VAL A 138 -6.24 42.51 -11.86
C VAL A 138 -6.56 43.05 -10.48
N GLU A 139 -7.32 42.29 -9.69
CA GLU A 139 -7.64 42.66 -8.31
C GLU A 139 -6.51 42.19 -7.36
N PRO A 140 -5.90 43.11 -6.59
CA PRO A 140 -4.91 42.76 -5.59
C PRO A 140 -5.53 42.13 -4.32
N ILE A 141 -4.71 41.41 -3.57
CA ILE A 141 -5.03 40.95 -2.22
C ILE A 141 -5.05 42.17 -1.30
N LYS A 142 -6.26 42.63 -0.95
CA LYS A 142 -6.48 43.90 -0.20
C LYS A 142 -5.69 44.00 1.10
N CYS A 143 -5.56 42.89 1.84
CA CYS A 143 -4.88 42.87 3.13
C CYS A 143 -3.35 42.72 3.03
N LEU A 144 -2.79 42.54 1.83
CA LEU A 144 -1.34 42.52 1.56
C LEU A 144 -0.90 43.70 0.69
N GLN A 145 -1.63 44.82 0.77
CA GLN A 145 -1.25 46.08 0.14
C GLN A 145 -0.41 46.91 1.11
N VAL A 146 0.78 47.31 0.67
CA VAL A 146 1.70 48.13 1.46
C VAL A 146 2.14 49.32 0.62
N GLY A 147 1.52 50.47 0.86
CA GLY A 147 1.75 51.68 0.06
C GLY A 147 1.38 51.44 -1.41
N ALA A 148 2.35 51.62 -2.32
CA ALA A 148 2.18 51.38 -3.75
C ALA A 148 2.46 49.92 -4.18
N ARG A 149 2.89 49.06 -3.26
CA ARG A 149 3.19 47.65 -3.56
C ARG A 149 1.97 46.78 -3.32
N HIS A 150 1.65 45.94 -4.30
CA HIS A 150 0.47 45.08 -4.27
C HIS A 150 0.84 43.61 -4.42
N SER A 151 0.09 42.75 -3.73
CA SER A 151 0.23 41.30 -3.88
C SER A 151 -0.97 40.72 -4.62
N TYR A 152 -0.76 39.64 -5.35
CA TYR A 152 -1.77 39.01 -6.21
C TYR A 152 -1.82 37.51 -5.98
N VAL A 153 -2.99 36.93 -6.26
CA VAL A 153 -3.22 35.48 -6.18
C VAL A 153 -4.01 35.04 -7.40
N PHE A 154 -3.55 33.97 -8.05
CA PHE A 154 -4.22 33.40 -9.22
C PHE A 154 -4.22 31.88 -9.14
N LEU A 155 -5.30 31.27 -9.63
CA LEU A 155 -5.30 29.84 -9.92
C LEU A 155 -4.23 29.54 -10.97
N ASP A 156 -3.59 28.38 -10.84
CA ASP A 156 -2.68 27.90 -11.85
C ASP A 156 -3.37 27.79 -13.22
N GLY A 157 -2.67 28.20 -14.28
CA GLY A 157 -3.24 28.35 -15.63
C GLY A 157 -4.10 29.61 -15.86
N SER A 158 -4.43 30.38 -14.82
CA SER A 158 -5.16 31.66 -14.93
C SER A 158 -4.28 32.89 -14.67
N VAL A 159 -2.96 32.69 -14.61
CA VAL A 159 -1.98 33.76 -14.40
C VAL A 159 -1.93 34.66 -15.64
N PRO A 160 -2.19 35.97 -15.53
CA PRO A 160 -2.09 36.89 -16.66
C PRO A 160 -0.67 36.92 -17.24
N LYS A 161 -0.57 37.02 -18.57
CA LYS A 161 0.73 37.11 -19.26
C LYS A 161 1.39 38.45 -18.94
N PHE A 162 2.31 38.43 -17.99
CA PHE A 162 3.06 39.58 -17.50
C PHE A 162 4.40 39.11 -16.91
N ASP A 163 5.40 39.97 -16.87
CA ASP A 163 6.70 39.63 -16.29
C ASP A 163 6.68 39.74 -14.76
N TRP A 164 5.92 38.85 -14.13
CA TRP A 164 5.75 38.85 -12.68
C TRP A 164 7.06 38.64 -11.92
N LYS A 165 7.97 37.82 -12.47
CA LYS A 165 9.24 37.47 -11.83
C LYS A 165 10.16 38.67 -11.62
N THR A 166 10.16 39.61 -12.57
CA THR A 166 10.99 40.82 -12.49
C THR A 166 10.35 41.92 -11.64
N ASN A 167 9.02 41.92 -11.54
CA ASN A 167 8.27 43.02 -10.94
C ASN A 167 7.76 42.76 -9.53
N CYS A 168 7.96 41.56 -8.97
CA CYS A 168 7.53 41.15 -7.64
C CYS A 168 8.70 40.62 -6.81
N ASP A 169 8.64 40.83 -5.50
CA ASP A 169 9.73 40.45 -4.57
C ASP A 169 9.81 38.92 -4.41
N SER A 170 8.67 38.22 -4.47
CA SER A 170 8.59 36.77 -4.27
C SER A 170 7.39 36.17 -4.99
N LEU A 171 7.58 34.95 -5.50
CA LEU A 171 6.56 34.13 -6.15
C LEU A 171 6.47 32.82 -5.40
N VAL A 172 5.25 32.40 -5.03
CA VAL A 172 5.02 31.17 -4.27
C VAL A 172 3.85 30.38 -4.84
N THR A 173 4.04 29.10 -5.14
CA THR A 173 3.02 28.18 -5.63
C THR A 173 2.64 27.17 -4.53
N ILE A 174 1.35 27.13 -4.18
CA ILE A 174 0.84 26.21 -3.15
C ILE A 174 -0.42 25.44 -3.63
N PRO A 175 -0.60 24.20 -3.19
CA PRO A 175 -1.86 23.47 -3.29
C PRO A 175 -2.86 24.00 -2.26
N MET A 176 -4.10 24.17 -2.69
CA MET A 176 -5.24 24.47 -1.81
C MET A 176 -6.48 23.73 -2.27
N SER A 177 -7.31 23.33 -1.31
CA SER A 177 -8.70 22.97 -1.59
C SER A 177 -9.53 24.25 -1.67
N ILE A 178 -9.99 24.59 -2.88
CA ILE A 178 -10.78 25.82 -3.13
C ILE A 178 -12.19 25.40 -3.52
N GLU A 179 -13.16 25.89 -2.74
CA GLU A 179 -14.59 25.62 -2.97
C GLU A 179 -15.28 26.75 -3.78
N SER A 180 -14.75 27.97 -3.73
CA SER A 180 -15.38 29.19 -4.25
C SER A 180 -14.37 30.15 -4.88
N SER A 181 -14.33 31.43 -4.47
CA SER A 181 -13.49 32.46 -5.10
C SER A 181 -12.13 32.58 -4.41
N ILE A 182 -11.07 32.47 -5.20
CA ILE A 182 -9.70 32.50 -4.68
C ILE A 182 -9.34 33.84 -4.02
N THR A 183 -9.82 34.97 -4.53
CA THR A 183 -9.43 36.30 -4.05
C THR A 183 -9.99 36.61 -2.66
N THR A 184 -11.15 36.05 -2.33
CA THR A 184 -11.80 36.22 -1.01
C THR A 184 -11.51 35.06 -0.07
N ASP A 185 -11.30 33.85 -0.58
CA ASP A 185 -11.24 32.64 0.23
C ASP A 185 -9.83 32.03 0.35
N PHE A 186 -8.78 32.61 -0.25
CA PHE A 186 -7.43 32.05 -0.15
C PHE A 186 -6.98 31.86 1.31
N GLY A 187 -7.28 32.82 2.20
CA GLY A 187 -6.89 32.73 3.60
C GLY A 187 -7.54 31.54 4.31
N LYS A 188 -8.82 31.28 4.02
CA LYS A 188 -9.54 30.10 4.50
C LYS A 188 -8.96 28.82 3.89
N GLY A 189 -8.71 28.81 2.58
CA GLY A 189 -8.08 27.69 1.87
C GLY A 189 -6.72 27.31 2.44
N MET A 190 -5.85 28.30 2.72
CA MET A 190 -4.55 28.07 3.34
C MET A 190 -4.65 27.46 4.75
N LYS A 191 -5.64 27.89 5.54
CA LYS A 191 -5.89 27.34 6.89
C LYS A 191 -6.47 25.93 6.86
N GLN A 192 -7.40 25.68 5.93
CA GLN A 192 -7.96 24.35 5.70
C GLN A 192 -6.88 23.38 5.19
N GLY A 193 -5.97 23.90 4.36
CA GLY A 193 -4.85 23.16 3.82
C GLY A 193 -5.21 22.46 2.51
N PHE A 194 -4.54 21.35 2.26
CA PHE A 194 -4.69 20.56 1.05
C PHE A 194 -4.64 19.07 1.37
N GLU A 195 -5.40 18.30 0.59
CA GLU A 195 -5.48 16.85 0.76
C GLU A 195 -4.44 16.13 -0.11
N LEU A 196 -3.73 15.20 0.52
CA LEU A 196 -2.82 14.27 -0.12
C LEU A 196 -3.38 12.86 -0.05
N LYS A 197 -3.18 12.09 -1.12
CA LYS A 197 -3.41 10.65 -1.16
C LYS A 197 -2.09 9.91 -1.12
N TRP A 198 -2.07 8.78 -0.41
CA TRP A 198 -0.96 7.84 -0.47
C TRP A 198 -1.36 6.58 -1.25
N SER A 199 -0.42 6.05 -2.03
CA SER A 199 -0.48 4.71 -2.57
C SER A 199 0.42 3.77 -1.77
N THR A 200 0.25 2.46 -1.98
CA THR A 200 1.15 1.48 -1.40
C THR A 200 2.57 1.70 -1.93
N SER A 201 3.54 1.85 -1.02
CA SER A 201 4.96 1.89 -1.36
C SER A 201 5.36 0.63 -2.15
N VAL A 202 6.16 0.79 -3.19
CA VAL A 202 6.64 -0.31 -4.05
C VAL A 202 7.32 -1.41 -3.20
N GLU A 203 8.09 -1.02 -2.20
CA GLU A 203 8.79 -1.93 -1.28
C GLU A 203 7.82 -2.70 -0.40
N CYS A 204 6.76 -2.03 0.07
CA CYS A 204 5.76 -2.63 0.96
C CYS A 204 4.72 -3.48 0.22
N ALA A 205 4.57 -3.32 -1.10
CA ALA A 205 3.50 -3.93 -1.89
C ALA A 205 3.40 -5.45 -1.73
N SER A 206 4.51 -6.18 -1.87
CA SER A 206 4.52 -7.64 -1.71
C SER A 206 4.29 -8.07 -0.25
N CYS A 207 4.77 -7.29 0.72
CA CYS A 207 4.57 -7.57 2.14
C CYS A 207 3.09 -7.43 2.53
N GLU A 208 2.46 -6.32 2.17
CA GLU A 208 1.05 -6.03 2.45
C GLU A 208 0.12 -7.01 1.74
N ALA A 209 0.41 -7.34 0.46
CA ALA A 209 -0.34 -8.35 -0.29
C ALA A 209 -0.35 -9.72 0.41
N SER A 210 0.73 -10.04 1.13
CA SER A 210 0.86 -11.25 1.93
C SER A 210 0.33 -11.13 3.37
N SER A 211 -0.41 -10.06 3.68
CA SER A 211 -0.94 -9.75 5.02
C SER A 211 0.14 -9.48 6.08
N GLY A 212 1.31 -9.02 5.66
CA GLY A 212 2.38 -8.53 6.53
C GLY A 212 2.29 -7.02 6.78
N LEU A 213 3.09 -6.53 7.71
CA LEU A 213 3.29 -5.09 7.96
C LEU A 213 4.69 -4.70 7.49
N CYS A 214 4.77 -3.58 6.78
CA CYS A 214 6.03 -3.00 6.34
C CYS A 214 6.81 -2.42 7.53
N VAL A 215 8.08 -2.78 7.66
CA VAL A 215 8.96 -2.33 8.74
C VAL A 215 10.26 -1.82 8.16
N TYR A 216 10.74 -0.70 8.71
CA TYR A 216 12.06 -0.17 8.42
C TYR A 216 12.86 -0.06 9.71
N ASP A 217 14.16 -0.33 9.63
CA ASP A 217 15.09 -0.05 10.71
C ASP A 217 15.65 1.37 10.64
N ASN A 218 16.55 1.70 11.57
CA ASN A 218 17.18 3.03 11.64
C ASN A 218 17.95 3.41 10.35
N GLU A 219 18.40 2.42 9.58
CA GLU A 219 19.15 2.62 8.33
C GLU A 219 18.23 2.67 7.11
N GLN A 220 16.90 2.75 7.32
CA GLN A 220 15.88 2.72 6.29
C GLN A 220 15.87 1.42 5.48
N MET A 221 16.37 0.32 6.05
CA MET A 221 16.28 -0.97 5.38
C MET A 221 14.91 -1.60 5.57
N PHE A 222 14.27 -1.93 4.45
CA PHE A 222 12.98 -2.57 4.40
C PHE A 222 13.01 -4.01 4.94
N SER A 223 11.94 -4.40 5.64
CA SER A 223 11.65 -5.77 6.06
C SER A 223 10.13 -5.96 6.20
N CYS A 224 9.66 -7.18 5.92
CA CYS A 224 8.28 -7.57 6.16
C CYS A 224 8.11 -8.25 7.51
N SER A 225 7.24 -7.70 8.36
CA SER A 225 6.85 -8.33 9.63
C SER A 225 5.68 -9.28 9.42
N CYS A 226 5.99 -10.57 9.49
CA CYS A 226 5.03 -11.67 9.42
C CYS A 226 4.84 -12.21 10.84
N GLY A 227 3.62 -12.23 11.39
CA GLY A 227 3.31 -12.40 12.82
C GLY A 227 3.87 -13.60 13.63
N LYS A 228 4.83 -14.38 13.12
CA LYS A 228 5.64 -15.35 13.88
C LYS A 228 7.08 -14.90 14.16
N GLY A 229 7.43 -13.64 13.86
CA GLY A 229 8.78 -13.12 14.04
C GLY A 229 9.71 -13.56 12.90
N GLY A 230 10.68 -12.69 12.57
CA GLY A 230 11.55 -12.84 11.40
C GLY A 230 11.37 -11.69 10.40
N ARG A 231 12.46 -11.33 9.71
CA ARG A 231 12.48 -10.34 8.63
C ARG A 231 12.42 -11.10 7.30
N TYR A 232 11.40 -10.82 6.49
CA TYR A 232 11.18 -11.47 5.20
C TYR A 232 10.97 -10.41 4.11
N ALA A 233 11.02 -10.82 2.83
CA ALA A 233 10.54 -9.96 1.74
C ALA A 233 9.00 -9.94 1.67
N ASN A 234 8.35 -11.06 1.98
CA ASN A 234 6.90 -11.22 2.05
C ASN A 234 6.54 -12.40 2.98
N CYS A 235 5.26 -12.56 3.29
CA CYS A 235 4.74 -13.64 4.15
C CYS A 235 4.25 -14.88 3.38
N HIS A 236 4.43 -14.94 2.06
CA HIS A 236 4.14 -16.16 1.27
C HIS A 236 5.25 -17.21 1.43
N GLU A 237 6.47 -16.81 1.76
CA GLU A 237 7.60 -17.72 2.02
C GLU A 237 7.46 -18.54 3.33
N ARG A 238 6.27 -18.61 3.93
CA ARG A 238 5.93 -19.52 5.03
C ARG A 238 5.86 -21.00 4.59
N GLY A 239 6.76 -21.41 3.71
CA GLY A 239 6.84 -22.75 3.13
C GLY A 239 8.24 -23.36 3.03
N LEU A 240 9.32 -22.67 3.45
CA LEU A 240 10.63 -23.28 3.61
C LEU A 240 11.18 -22.98 5.01
N VAL A 241 10.46 -23.44 6.03
CA VAL A 241 11.15 -23.74 7.28
C VAL A 241 12.22 -24.76 6.89
N SER A 242 13.50 -24.37 6.94
CA SER A 242 14.61 -25.31 7.03
C SER A 242 14.50 -26.00 8.39
N SER A 243 13.45 -26.79 8.56
CA SER A 243 13.35 -27.73 9.64
C SER A 243 14.48 -28.68 9.33
N LYS A 244 15.48 -28.75 10.21
CA LYS A 244 16.47 -29.80 10.17
C LYS A 244 15.69 -31.11 10.24
N PHE A 245 15.36 -31.64 9.07
CA PHE A 245 14.54 -32.82 8.89
C PHE A 245 15.38 -33.98 9.42
N LYS A 246 15.14 -34.35 10.67
CA LYS A 246 15.75 -35.53 11.28
C LYS A 246 15.20 -36.73 10.51
N TRP A 247 16.06 -37.38 9.73
CA TRP A 247 15.80 -38.57 8.92
C TRP A 247 15.51 -39.84 9.75
N GLY A 248 14.63 -39.74 10.75
CA GLY A 248 14.42 -40.81 11.74
C GLY A 248 13.23 -41.74 11.47
N LEU A 249 12.26 -41.38 10.64
CA LEU A 249 10.96 -42.09 10.62
C LEU A 249 10.34 -42.21 9.21
N LEU A 250 11.16 -42.49 8.19
CA LEU A 250 10.70 -42.84 6.84
C LEU A 250 11.09 -44.28 6.42
N SER A 251 11.26 -45.19 7.37
CA SER A 251 11.57 -46.60 7.07
C SER A 251 10.36 -47.53 7.08
N ILE A 252 9.29 -47.21 7.84
CA ILE A 252 8.17 -48.15 8.02
C ILE A 252 7.14 -48.04 6.88
N GLY A 253 6.88 -46.84 6.37
CA GLY A 253 5.89 -46.62 5.30
C GLY A 253 6.29 -47.25 3.95
N LEU A 254 7.59 -47.23 3.62
CA LEU A 254 8.10 -47.77 2.37
C LEU A 254 7.96 -49.31 2.32
N LEU A 255 8.20 -49.99 3.46
CA LEU A 255 8.05 -51.44 3.59
C LEU A 255 6.59 -51.89 3.37
N ILE A 256 5.62 -51.16 3.92
CA ILE A 256 4.20 -51.50 3.79
C ILE A 256 3.75 -51.34 2.33
N CYS A 257 4.17 -50.28 1.64
CA CYS A 257 3.85 -50.08 0.22
C CYS A 257 4.46 -51.18 -0.67
N CYS A 258 5.72 -51.58 -0.42
CA CYS A 258 6.36 -52.66 -1.19
C CYS A 258 5.65 -54.02 -1.00
N VAL A 259 5.20 -54.33 0.22
CA VAL A 259 4.45 -55.57 0.48
C VAL A 259 3.10 -55.55 -0.24
N ILE A 260 2.36 -54.44 -0.22
CA ILE A 260 1.05 -54.32 -0.90
C ILE A 260 1.20 -54.48 -2.42
N ILE A 261 2.23 -53.85 -3.01
CA ILE A 261 2.52 -53.95 -4.46
C ILE A 261 2.94 -55.38 -4.83
N GLY A 262 3.78 -56.02 -4.01
CA GLY A 262 4.19 -57.42 -4.22
C GLY A 262 3.00 -58.38 -4.21
N VAL A 263 2.07 -58.22 -3.25
CA VAL A 263 0.86 -59.06 -3.14
C VAL A 263 -0.08 -58.84 -4.32
N THR A 264 -0.28 -57.60 -4.79
CA THR A 264 -1.12 -57.34 -5.97
C THR A 264 -0.51 -57.93 -7.24
N ILE A 265 0.81 -57.83 -7.44
CA ILE A 265 1.49 -58.43 -8.60
C ILE A 265 1.36 -59.96 -8.56
N LEU A 266 1.60 -60.60 -7.41
CA LEU A 266 1.45 -62.06 -7.26
C LEU A 266 0.02 -62.52 -7.52
N TYR A 267 -0.98 -61.77 -7.05
CA TYR A 267 -2.39 -62.06 -7.33
C TYR A 267 -2.71 -61.98 -8.83
N ILE A 268 -2.21 -60.94 -9.53
CA ILE A 268 -2.40 -60.79 -10.97
C ILE A 268 -1.70 -61.91 -11.76
N VAL A 269 -0.48 -62.30 -11.37
CA VAL A 269 0.27 -63.38 -12.02
C VAL A 269 -0.42 -64.74 -11.81
N LYS A 270 -0.91 -65.03 -10.60
CA LYS A 270 -1.67 -66.26 -10.32
C LYS A 270 -2.95 -66.32 -11.16
N LYS A 271 -3.70 -65.22 -11.24
CA LYS A 271 -4.90 -65.11 -12.08
C LYS A 271 -4.58 -65.29 -13.58
N ARG A 272 -3.41 -64.84 -14.06
CA ARG A 272 -2.96 -65.09 -15.43
C ARG A 272 -2.60 -66.56 -15.69
N LYS A 273 -1.96 -67.25 -14.72
CA LYS A 273 -1.66 -68.70 -14.84
C LYS A 273 -2.94 -69.56 -14.86
N ASP A 274 -3.90 -69.26 -14.00
CA ASP A 274 -5.17 -70.00 -13.96
C ASP A 274 -6.03 -69.77 -15.22
N GLY A 275 -5.84 -68.63 -15.90
CA GLY A 275 -6.47 -68.32 -17.19
C GLY A 275 -5.79 -68.95 -18.42
N SER A 276 -4.52 -69.36 -18.32
CA SER A 276 -3.77 -69.98 -19.43
C SER A 276 -3.87 -71.51 -19.45
N TYR A 277 -4.16 -72.18 -18.33
CA TYR A 277 -4.35 -73.65 -18.32
C TYR A 277 -5.67 -74.11 -18.98
N LYS A 278 -6.67 -73.23 -19.11
CA LYS A 278 -7.97 -73.55 -19.72
C LYS A 278 -8.06 -73.36 -21.24
N ARG A 279 -6.97 -73.01 -21.94
CA ARG A 279 -7.03 -72.64 -23.38
C ARG A 279 -6.26 -73.54 -24.35
N GLY A 280 -5.86 -74.74 -23.93
CA GLY A 280 -5.14 -75.68 -24.80
C GLY A 280 -5.52 -77.14 -24.58
N PHE A 281 -6.72 -77.55 -25.01
CA PHE A 281 -6.97 -78.95 -25.42
C PHE A 281 -8.23 -79.05 -26.31
N ASN A 282 -8.05 -79.72 -27.46
CA ASN A 282 -9.04 -80.23 -28.43
C ASN A 282 -9.40 -79.37 -29.67
N ARG A 283 -8.62 -79.57 -30.75
CA ARG A 283 -9.10 -79.61 -32.14
C ARG A 283 -9.23 -81.08 -32.59
N LEU A 284 -10.20 -81.32 -33.49
CA LEU A 284 -10.50 -82.49 -34.35
C LEU A 284 -11.48 -83.54 -33.75
N PRO A 285 -12.48 -84.00 -34.53
CA PRO A 285 -12.31 -84.87 -35.73
C PRO A 285 -12.87 -84.23 -37.03
N THR A 286 -12.23 -84.38 -38.19
CA THR A 286 -12.40 -85.43 -39.22
C THR A 286 -13.84 -85.74 -39.62
N GLY A 287 -14.12 -85.61 -40.91
CA GLY A 287 -15.45 -85.71 -41.50
C GLY A 287 -15.87 -87.10 -41.96
N GLY A 288 -16.98 -87.10 -42.70
CA GLY A 288 -17.36 -88.15 -43.65
C GLY A 288 -18.26 -89.25 -43.09
N LYS A 289 -19.57 -89.13 -43.35
CA LYS A 289 -20.34 -90.04 -44.21
C LYS A 289 -21.60 -89.32 -44.67
#